data_AF-A0A7K7VYF4-F1
#
_entry.id   AF-A0A7K7VYF4-F1
#
_cell.length_a   1.000
_cell.length_b   1.000
_cell.length_c   1.000
_cell.angle_alpha   90.00
_cell.angle_beta   90.00
_cell.angle_gamma   90.00
#
_symmetry.space_group_name_H-M   'P 1'
#
loop_
_entity.id
_entity.type
_entity.pdbx_description
1 polymer ?
#
loop_
_entity_poly.entity_id
_entity_poly.type
_entity_poly.pdbx_seq_one_letter_code
_entity_poly.pdbx_strand_id
1 'polypeptide(L)'
;MFQIFLFILFTAGNSELLCNSPDLEISYTFCDATLHTFVFNITPCTMVNKPVWNVVLTWIPRSDINFLKIVFKVWFDGARALDWKEVLCRGADDEYAACGVLKGETFATTFDIKGARTMFPQGTYTVIIQGFSDDFEKNMLICLNFTIIVKQEAL
;
A
#
# COMPACT_ATOMS: atom_id res chain seq x y z
N MET A 1 -28.42 -17.38 12.52
CA MET A 1 -27.42 -16.47 13.09
C MET A 1 -26.93 -15.56 11.98
N PHE A 2 -27.33 -14.29 11.98
CA PHE A 2 -26.94 -13.32 10.96
C PHE A 2 -25.58 -12.75 11.39
N GLN A 3 -24.50 -13.16 10.73
CA GLN A 3 -23.20 -12.53 10.95
C GLN A 3 -23.25 -11.15 10.30
N ILE A 4 -23.24 -10.11 11.13
CA ILE A 4 -23.06 -8.74 10.67
C ILE A 4 -21.59 -8.60 10.27
N PHE A 5 -21.31 -8.66 8.98
CA PHE A 5 -20.03 -8.19 8.43
C PHE A 5 -20.02 -6.67 8.57
N LEU A 6 -19.25 -6.17 9.53
CA LEU A 6 -19.03 -4.73 9.71
C LEU A 6 -18.06 -4.28 8.60
N PHE A 7 -18.61 -3.80 7.48
CA PHE A 7 -17.80 -3.08 6.48
C PHE A 7 -17.48 -1.69 7.04
N ILE A 8 -16.25 -1.50 7.51
CA ILE A 8 -15.79 -0.17 7.92
C ILE A 8 -15.61 0.67 6.65
N LEU A 9 -16.44 1.70 6.50
CA LEU A 9 -16.36 2.69 5.43
C LEU A 9 -15.41 3.80 5.87
N PHE A 10 -14.27 3.96 5.20
CA PHE A 10 -13.27 4.96 5.58
C PHE A 10 -13.36 6.22 4.72
N THR A 11 -13.50 7.37 5.39
CA THR A 11 -13.47 8.70 4.77
C THR A 11 -12.04 9.19 4.60
N ALA A 12 -11.78 9.95 3.53
CA ALA A 12 -10.52 10.65 3.32
C ALA A 12 -10.11 11.49 4.55
N GLY A 13 -8.84 11.39 4.96
CA GLY A 13 -8.26 12.18 6.06
C GLY A 13 -8.15 11.49 7.42
N ASN A 14 -8.78 10.33 7.64
CA ASN A 14 -8.54 9.55 8.85
C ASN A 14 -7.30 8.67 8.66
N SER A 15 -6.29 8.85 9.50
CA SER A 15 -5.10 8.01 9.51
C SER A 15 -5.41 6.68 10.19
N GLU A 16 -5.11 5.58 9.52
CA GLU A 16 -5.20 4.24 10.06
C GLU A 16 -3.81 3.76 10.49
N LEU A 17 -3.72 3.27 11.73
CA LEU A 17 -2.51 2.65 12.25
C LEU A 17 -2.49 1.19 11.80
N LEU A 18 -1.50 0.82 10.97
CA LEU A 18 -1.32 -0.56 10.53
C LEU A 18 -0.59 -1.37 11.57
N CYS A 19 0.46 -0.80 12.14
CA CYS A 19 1.23 -1.48 13.16
C CYS A 19 2.06 -0.49 14.00
N ASN A 20 2.30 -0.87 15.25
CA ASN A 20 3.16 -0.13 16.18
C ASN A 20 3.94 -1.13 17.04
N SER A 21 5.26 -1.02 16.98
CA SER A 21 6.22 -1.78 17.75
C SER A 21 7.24 -0.81 18.39
N PRO A 22 8.12 -1.30 19.27
CA PRO A 22 9.17 -0.46 19.86
C PRO A 22 10.08 0.20 18.82
N ASP A 23 10.33 -0.48 17.70
CA ASP A 23 11.28 -0.09 16.66
C ASP A 23 10.62 0.48 15.38
N LEU A 24 9.30 0.34 15.24
CA LEU A 24 8.61 0.67 13.99
C LEU A 24 7.18 1.12 14.24
N GLU A 25 6.76 2.17 13.55
CA GLU A 25 5.34 2.52 13.44
C GLU A 25 4.99 2.73 11.98
N ILE A 26 3.88 2.13 11.54
CA ILE A 26 3.37 2.28 10.19
C ILE A 26 1.91 2.70 10.29
N SER A 27 1.60 3.81 9.65
CA SER A 27 0.24 4.28 9.43
C SER A 27 0.04 4.65 7.97
N TYR A 28 -1.22 4.77 7.56
CA TYR A 28 -1.56 5.23 6.23
C TYR A 28 -2.82 6.08 6.22
N THR A 29 -2.95 6.88 5.17
CA THR A 29 -4.14 7.65 4.84
C THR A 29 -4.44 7.48 3.36
N PHE A 30 -5.70 7.57 2.98
CA PHE A 30 -6.05 7.76 1.58
C PHE A 30 -5.78 9.22 1.19
N CYS A 31 -5.06 9.42 0.08
CA CYS A 31 -4.73 10.75 -0.43
C CYS A 31 -5.71 11.27 -1.50
N ASP A 32 -6.78 10.53 -1.77
CA ASP A 32 -7.90 10.95 -2.59
C ASP A 32 -9.19 11.05 -1.77
N ALA A 33 -10.23 11.66 -2.34
CA ALA A 33 -11.53 11.83 -1.68
C ALA A 33 -12.44 10.60 -1.79
N THR A 34 -11.99 9.56 -2.48
CA THR A 34 -12.77 8.36 -2.78
C THR A 34 -12.79 7.44 -1.56
N LEU A 35 -13.96 6.91 -1.22
CA LEU A 35 -14.03 5.85 -0.21
C LEU A 35 -13.41 4.58 -0.78
N HIS A 36 -12.50 3.92 -0.09
CA HIS A 36 -11.91 2.66 -0.57
C HIS A 36 -12.29 1.52 0.35
N THR A 37 -12.50 0.33 -0.23
CA THR A 37 -12.56 -0.91 0.55
C THR A 37 -11.24 -1.61 0.36
N PHE A 38 -10.29 -1.23 1.20
CA PHE A 38 -8.92 -1.66 1.15
C PHE A 38 -8.50 -2.04 2.56
N VAL A 39 -8.02 -3.27 2.73
CA VAL A 39 -7.53 -3.78 4.01
C VAL A 39 -6.11 -4.24 3.79
N PHE A 40 -5.22 -3.74 4.64
CA PHE A 40 -3.80 -4.02 4.55
C PHE A 40 -3.32 -4.56 5.90
N ASN A 41 -2.60 -5.67 5.88
CA ASN A 41 -1.96 -6.22 7.07
C ASN A 41 -0.49 -6.46 6.77
N ILE A 42 0.38 -6.06 7.70
CA ILE A 42 1.83 -6.22 7.59
C ILE A 42 2.31 -7.07 8.75
N THR A 43 3.03 -8.15 8.45
CA THR A 43 3.64 -9.02 9.47
C THR A 43 5.06 -9.44 9.08
N PRO A 44 6.03 -9.40 9.99
CA PRO A 44 5.97 -8.82 11.34
C PRO A 44 6.09 -7.29 11.32
N CYS A 45 5.59 -6.62 12.35
CA CYS A 45 5.83 -5.19 12.56
C CYS A 45 7.16 -4.98 13.29
N THR A 46 8.27 -5.08 12.58
CA THR A 46 9.62 -4.79 13.09
C THR A 46 10.60 -4.67 11.94
N MET A 47 11.57 -3.78 12.07
CA MET A 47 12.73 -3.64 11.18
C MET A 47 13.93 -4.45 11.65
N VAL A 48 13.97 -4.84 12.92
CA VAL A 48 15.12 -5.50 13.54
C VAL A 48 15.15 -6.98 13.14
N ASN A 49 16.28 -7.44 12.60
CA ASN A 49 16.55 -8.85 12.27
C ASN A 49 15.51 -9.54 11.37
N LYS A 50 14.68 -8.77 10.65
CA LYS A 50 13.64 -9.27 9.75
C LYS A 50 13.76 -8.57 8.39
N PRO A 51 14.40 -9.21 7.39
CA PRO A 51 14.61 -8.60 6.08
C PRO A 51 13.37 -8.67 5.17
N VAL A 52 12.32 -9.39 5.59
CA VAL A 52 11.12 -9.65 4.80
C VAL A 52 9.89 -9.34 5.62
N TRP A 53 9.04 -8.49 5.07
CA TRP A 53 7.69 -8.28 5.55
C TRP A 53 6.69 -8.97 4.65
N ASN A 54 5.83 -9.77 5.23
CA ASN A 54 4.69 -10.32 4.54
C ASN A 54 3.53 -9.33 4.60
N VAL A 55 3.02 -8.99 3.42
CA VAL A 55 1.87 -8.11 3.26
C VAL A 55 0.70 -8.92 2.76
N VAL A 56 -0.42 -8.81 3.47
CA VAL A 56 -1.72 -9.32 3.02
C VAL A 56 -2.57 -8.13 2.63
N LEU A 57 -2.98 -8.11 1.37
CA LEU A 57 -3.81 -7.08 0.77
C LEU A 57 -5.16 -7.66 0.38
N THR A 58 -6.24 -7.02 0.82
CA THR A 58 -7.59 -7.23 0.29
C THR A 58 -8.12 -5.91 -0.25
N TRP A 59 -8.57 -5.91 -1.49
CA TRP A 59 -9.09 -4.72 -2.17
C TRP A 59 -10.33 -5.06 -3.00
N ILE A 60 -11.33 -4.19 -2.94
CA ILE A 60 -12.47 -4.21 -3.86
C ILE A 60 -12.35 -3.00 -4.80
N PRO A 61 -11.93 -3.18 -6.06
CA PRO A 61 -11.73 -2.08 -6.98
C PRO A 61 -13.06 -1.49 -7.45
N ARG A 62 -13.03 -0.19 -7.75
CA ARG A 62 -14.22 0.57 -8.19
C ARG A 62 -14.39 0.64 -9.70
N SER A 63 -13.43 0.08 -10.43
CA SER A 63 -13.41 -0.07 -11.88
C SER A 63 -12.66 -1.34 -12.23
N ASP A 64 -12.86 -1.82 -13.45
CA ASP A 64 -12.13 -2.97 -13.98
C ASP A 64 -10.63 -2.65 -14.09
N ILE A 65 -9.78 -3.61 -13.74
CA ILE A 65 -8.31 -3.46 -13.73
C ILE A 65 -7.73 -4.06 -15.01
N ASN A 66 -8.09 -3.50 -16.16
CA ASN A 66 -7.50 -3.90 -17.44
C ASN A 66 -6.13 -3.23 -17.69
N PHE A 67 -5.89 -2.09 -17.05
CA PHE A 67 -4.62 -1.40 -17.08
C PHE A 67 -4.33 -0.89 -15.67
N LEU A 68 -3.09 -1.05 -15.22
CA LEU A 68 -2.66 -0.60 -13.91
C LEU A 68 -1.22 -0.11 -13.97
N LYS A 69 -1.03 1.19 -13.85
CA LYS A 69 0.27 1.81 -13.60
C LYS A 69 0.38 2.18 -12.13
N ILE A 70 1.44 1.74 -11.48
CA ILE A 70 1.77 2.11 -10.11
C ILE A 70 2.90 3.14 -10.13
N VAL A 71 2.71 4.21 -9.36
CA VAL A 71 3.71 5.23 -9.07
C VAL A 71 4.01 5.18 -7.59
N PHE A 72 5.29 4.96 -7.25
CA PHE A 72 5.79 4.81 -5.90
C PHE A 72 6.82 5.91 -5.62
N LYS A 73 6.50 6.80 -4.69
CA LYS A 73 7.37 7.92 -4.32
C LYS A 73 7.72 7.82 -2.85
N VAL A 74 9.00 7.94 -2.53
CA VAL A 74 9.51 7.85 -1.16
C VAL A 74 10.22 9.14 -0.80
N TRP A 75 9.89 9.67 0.37
CA TRP A 75 10.60 10.76 1.03
C TRP A 75 11.19 10.23 2.33
N PHE A 76 12.39 10.66 2.62
CA PHE A 76 13.08 10.42 3.89
C PHE A 76 13.40 11.77 4.52
N ASP A 77 12.85 12.02 5.71
CA ASP A 77 12.97 13.28 6.44
C ASP A 77 12.74 14.53 5.56
N GLY A 78 11.71 14.44 4.70
CA GLY A 78 11.29 15.51 3.79
C GLY A 78 12.05 15.60 2.47
N ALA A 79 13.17 14.89 2.30
CA ALA A 79 13.90 14.83 1.04
C ALA A 79 13.42 13.66 0.18
N ARG A 80 13.23 13.88 -1.14
CA ARG A 80 12.83 12.80 -2.06
C ARG A 80 13.96 11.78 -2.18
N ALA A 81 13.69 10.54 -1.80
CA ALA A 81 14.64 9.43 -1.80
C ALA A 81 14.44 8.49 -3.01
N LEU A 82 13.21 8.30 -3.48
CA LEU A 82 12.88 7.45 -4.61
C LEU A 82 11.65 7.97 -5.38
N ASP A 83 11.68 7.82 -6.69
CA ASP A 83 10.54 8.03 -7.59
C ASP A 83 10.57 6.89 -8.62
N TRP A 84 9.68 5.93 -8.47
CA TRP A 84 9.63 4.73 -9.29
C TRP A 84 8.23 4.55 -9.89
N LYS A 85 8.19 4.09 -11.14
CA LYS A 85 6.96 3.90 -11.88
C LYS A 85 7.03 2.58 -12.62
N GLU A 86 5.94 1.82 -12.58
CA GLU A 86 5.85 0.51 -13.20
C GLU A 86 4.44 0.27 -13.75
N VAL A 87 4.36 -0.41 -14.88
CA VAL A 87 3.08 -0.84 -15.45
C VAL A 87 2.90 -2.30 -15.09
N LEU A 88 1.97 -2.59 -14.19
CA LEU A 88 1.68 -3.95 -13.75
C LEU A 88 0.70 -4.66 -14.69
N CYS A 89 -0.25 -3.95 -15.31
CA CYS A 89 -1.22 -4.55 -16.22
C CYS A 89 -1.25 -3.81 -17.55
N ARG A 90 -1.10 -4.56 -18.65
CA ARG A 90 -1.27 -4.17 -20.05
C ARG A 90 -2.33 -5.05 -20.72
N GLY A 91 -3.50 -5.13 -20.11
CA GLY A 91 -4.61 -6.00 -20.52
C GLY A 91 -5.08 -6.89 -19.38
N ALA A 92 -6.14 -7.65 -19.63
CA ALA A 92 -6.73 -8.55 -18.63
C ALA A 92 -5.87 -9.81 -18.37
N ASP A 93 -5.20 -10.34 -19.40
CA ASP A 93 -4.42 -11.60 -19.34
C ASP A 93 -2.91 -11.36 -19.08
N ASP A 94 -2.57 -10.34 -18.30
CA ASP A 94 -1.17 -10.03 -17.96
C ASP A 94 -0.65 -10.86 -16.78
N GLU A 95 0.62 -10.71 -16.42
CA GLU A 95 1.34 -11.57 -15.48
C GLU A 95 0.72 -11.60 -14.07
N TYR A 96 0.18 -10.47 -13.59
CA TYR A 96 -0.33 -10.35 -12.23
C TYR A 96 -1.82 -10.73 -12.15
N ALA A 97 -2.18 -11.51 -11.13
CA ALA A 97 -3.57 -11.89 -10.85
C ALA A 97 -4.52 -10.70 -10.54
N ALA A 98 -3.96 -9.50 -10.32
CA ALA A 98 -4.73 -8.27 -10.19
C ALA A 98 -5.29 -7.77 -11.55
N CYS A 99 -4.66 -8.18 -12.66
CA CYS A 99 -5.07 -7.80 -14.00
C CYS A 99 -6.36 -8.55 -14.38
N GLY A 100 -7.32 -7.84 -14.97
CA GLY A 100 -8.62 -8.38 -15.35
C GLY A 100 -9.64 -8.49 -14.21
N VAL A 101 -9.28 -8.16 -12.96
CA VAL A 101 -10.24 -8.08 -11.85
C VAL A 101 -11.33 -7.06 -12.18
N LEU A 102 -12.59 -7.48 -12.07
CA LEU A 102 -13.73 -6.63 -12.40
C LEU A 102 -14.10 -5.73 -11.22
N LYS A 103 -14.76 -4.62 -11.56
CA LYS A 103 -15.36 -3.73 -10.57
C LYS A 103 -16.22 -4.51 -9.57
N GLY A 104 -15.95 -4.30 -8.28
CA GLY A 104 -16.73 -4.89 -7.19
C GLY A 104 -16.31 -6.31 -6.80
N GLU A 105 -15.37 -6.94 -7.51
CA GLU A 105 -14.80 -8.22 -7.10
C GLU A 105 -13.79 -8.05 -5.96
N THR A 106 -13.67 -9.05 -5.10
CA THR A 106 -12.68 -9.03 -4.02
C THR A 106 -11.35 -9.57 -4.55
N PHE A 107 -10.37 -8.69 -4.68
CA PHE A 107 -8.98 -9.07 -4.93
C PHE A 107 -8.26 -9.27 -3.59
N ALA A 108 -7.73 -10.46 -3.35
CA ALA A 108 -6.92 -10.74 -2.17
C ALA A 108 -5.59 -11.36 -2.59
N THR A 109 -4.48 -10.77 -2.14
CA THR A 109 -3.13 -11.24 -2.47
C THR A 109 -2.20 -11.12 -1.27
N THR A 110 -1.18 -11.96 -1.28
CA THR A 110 -0.11 -11.93 -0.29
C THR A 110 1.21 -11.80 -1.02
N PHE A 111 2.03 -10.83 -0.62
CA PHE A 111 3.35 -10.62 -1.20
C PHE A 111 4.39 -10.24 -0.15
N ASP A 112 5.63 -10.59 -0.45
CA ASP A 112 6.75 -10.29 0.42
C ASP A 112 7.43 -9.00 -0.02
N ILE A 113 7.49 -8.02 0.87
CA ILE A 113 8.33 -6.85 0.71
C ILE A 113 9.73 -7.20 1.23
N LYS A 114 10.70 -7.23 0.32
CA LYS A 114 12.11 -7.40 0.63
C LYS A 114 12.80 -6.05 0.51
N GLY A 115 13.36 -5.55 1.59
CA GLY A 115 14.25 -4.39 1.53
C GLY A 115 15.51 -4.76 0.76
N ALA A 116 15.81 -4.09 -0.36
CA ALA A 116 17.09 -4.25 -1.05
C ALA A 116 18.28 -3.78 -0.20
N ARG A 117 18.02 -2.97 0.83
CA ARG A 117 18.99 -2.52 1.83
C ARG A 117 18.82 -3.34 3.10
N THR A 118 19.94 -3.76 3.67
CA THR A 118 20.01 -4.51 4.94
C THR A 118 19.68 -3.65 6.16
N MET A 119 19.70 -2.31 6.04
CA MET A 119 19.36 -1.37 7.12
C MET A 119 18.66 -0.13 6.54
N PHE A 120 17.57 0.28 7.18
CA PHE A 120 16.92 1.57 6.93
C PHE A 120 17.31 2.52 8.06
N PRO A 121 17.86 3.71 7.74
CA PRO A 121 18.15 4.73 8.74
C PRO A 121 16.94 5.06 9.62
N GLN A 122 17.21 5.39 10.89
CA GLN A 122 16.22 6.02 11.75
C GLN A 122 15.71 7.32 11.12
N GLY A 123 14.42 7.59 11.24
CA GLY A 123 13.79 8.78 10.68
C GLY A 123 12.36 8.53 10.24
N THR A 124 11.78 9.52 9.59
CA THR A 124 10.40 9.46 9.10
C THR A 124 10.42 9.28 7.60
N TYR A 125 9.76 8.22 7.14
CA TYR A 125 9.54 7.96 5.73
C TYR A 125 8.10 8.26 5.39
N THR A 126 7.92 9.02 4.32
CA THR A 126 6.61 9.19 3.69
C THR A 126 6.64 8.43 2.37
N VAL A 127 5.70 7.52 2.19
CA VAL A 127 5.60 6.69 0.99
C VAL A 127 4.24 6.92 0.35
N ILE A 128 4.24 7.50 -0.84
CA ILE A 128 3.03 7.74 -1.61
C ILE A 128 2.94 6.69 -2.72
N ILE A 129 1.86 5.91 -2.70
CA ILE A 129 1.53 4.92 -3.72
C ILE A 129 0.29 5.41 -4.47
N GLN A 130 0.41 5.55 -5.78
CA GLN A 130 -0.69 5.95 -6.65
C GLN A 130 -0.88 4.89 -7.73
N GLY A 131 -2.10 4.41 -7.90
CA GLY A 131 -2.47 3.50 -8.99
C GLY A 131 -3.33 4.21 -10.02
N PHE A 132 -3.06 3.99 -11.30
CA PHE A 132 -3.76 4.62 -12.42
C PHE A 132 -4.25 3.58 -13.44
N SER A 133 -5.42 3.81 -14.01
CA SER A 133 -5.98 2.98 -15.09
C SER A 133 -5.55 3.42 -16.49
N ASP A 134 -4.61 4.35 -16.59
CA ASP A 134 -4.04 4.82 -17.86
C ASP A 134 -2.56 5.17 -17.74
N ASP A 135 -1.89 5.23 -18.89
CA ASP A 135 -0.47 5.51 -18.97
C ASP A 135 -0.12 6.98 -18.70
N PHE A 136 -1.07 7.91 -18.86
CA PHE A 136 -0.87 9.35 -18.68
C PHE A 136 -1.12 9.84 -17.25
N GLU A 137 -1.38 8.92 -16.30
CA GLU A 137 -1.59 9.21 -14.88
C GLU A 137 -2.77 10.16 -14.62
N LYS A 138 -3.83 10.08 -15.44
CA LYS A 138 -5.02 10.97 -15.34
C LYS A 138 -6.17 10.35 -14.56
N ASN A 139 -6.32 9.03 -14.62
CA ASN A 139 -7.43 8.28 -14.03
C ASN A 139 -6.90 7.49 -12.84
N MET A 140 -6.93 8.11 -11.67
CA MET A 140 -6.46 7.51 -10.43
C MET A 140 -7.48 6.47 -9.92
N LEU A 141 -6.99 5.27 -9.64
CA LEU A 141 -7.74 4.17 -9.05
C LEU A 141 -7.62 4.14 -7.53
N ILE A 142 -6.41 4.42 -7.04
CA ILE A 142 -6.09 4.37 -5.62
C ILE A 142 -4.96 5.35 -5.30
N CYS A 143 -5.03 5.96 -4.12
CA CYS A 143 -4.01 6.84 -3.58
C CYS A 143 -3.80 6.52 -2.10
N LEU A 144 -2.62 6.02 -1.76
CA LEU A 144 -2.22 5.75 -0.38
C LEU A 144 -1.02 6.60 -0.02
N ASN A 145 -1.08 7.20 1.16
CA ASN A 145 0.03 7.91 1.76
C ASN A 145 0.37 7.25 3.10
N PHE A 146 1.45 6.48 3.09
CA PHE A 146 1.99 5.82 4.27
C PHE A 146 2.97 6.73 4.99
N THR A 147 2.89 6.72 6.31
CA THR A 147 3.92 7.26 7.19
C THR A 147 4.56 6.10 7.94
N ILE A 148 5.88 5.95 7.77
CA ILE A 148 6.67 4.91 8.43
C ILE A 148 7.68 5.61 9.34
N ILE A 149 7.62 5.33 10.63
CA ILE A 149 8.55 5.89 11.62
C ILE A 149 9.54 4.81 12.02
N VAL A 150 10.76 5.02 11.52
CA VAL A 150 12.06 4.56 11.98
C VAL A 150 12.35 4.80 13.47
N LYS A 151 12.04 3.94 14.44
CA LYS A 151 12.41 4.15 15.86
C LYS A 151 13.63 3.27 16.18
N GLN A 152 14.80 3.81 16.50
CA GLN A 152 15.88 2.98 17.08
C GLN A 152 15.78 3.12 18.62
N GLU A 153 15.96 2.09 19.46
CA GLU A 153 16.71 0.83 19.39
C GLU A 153 15.94 -0.39 19.96
N ALA A 154 16.19 -1.60 19.43
CA ALA A 154 16.32 -2.79 20.27
C ALA A 154 17.78 -3.28 20.13
N LEU A 155 18.52 -3.14 21.24
CA LEU A 155 19.95 -3.45 21.46
C LEU A 155 20.55 -4.56 20.57
#